data_AF-A0A929F9Q5-F1
#
_entry.id   AF-A0A929F9Q5-F1
#
_cell.length_a   1.000
_cell.length_b   1.000
_cell.length_c   1.000
_cell.angle_alpha   90.00
_cell.angle_beta   90.00
_cell.angle_gamma   90.00
#
_symmetry.space_group_name_H-M   'P 1'
#
loop_
_entity.id
_entity.type
_entity.pdbx_description
1 polymer ?
#
loop_
_entity_poly.entity_id
_entity_poly.type
_entity_poly.pdbx_seq_one_letter_code
_entity_poly.pdbx_strand_id
1 'polypeptide(L)'
;MNLTAIGIIGIIILVILLFSKMPVGFVMAFLGFLGFSYVVNLTAGLSLLAKDVFETFSSYSLTVIPLFVFMGQIAFHSGISRRLYDSVYVFMGHFRGGLA
;
A
#
# COMPACT_ATOMS: atom_id res chain seq x y z
N MET A 1 -2.12 35.92 6.53
CA MET A 1 -1.15 35.92 5.43
C MET A 1 -1.87 35.56 4.15
N ASN A 2 -1.47 36.10 2.99
CA ASN A 2 -2.04 35.67 1.70
C ASN A 2 -1.70 34.19 1.45
N LEU A 3 -2.65 33.42 0.89
CA LEU A 3 -2.44 32.01 0.56
C LEU A 3 -1.20 31.78 -0.31
N THR A 4 -0.91 32.72 -1.21
CA THR A 4 0.27 32.68 -2.09
C THR A 4 1.58 32.74 -1.30
N ALA A 5 1.68 33.58 -0.27
CA ALA A 5 2.87 33.69 0.57
C ALA A 5 3.09 32.42 1.40
N ILE A 6 2.02 31.83 1.94
CA ILE A 6 2.07 30.56 2.69
C ILE A 6 2.56 29.44 1.76
N GLY A 7 2.05 29.38 0.52
CA GLY A 7 2.48 28.41 -0.48
C GLY A 7 3.97 28.55 -0.84
N ILE A 8 4.45 29.78 -1.06
CA ILE A 8 5.88 30.02 -1.37
C ILE A 8 6.77 29.58 -0.21
N ILE A 9 6.41 29.92 1.03
CA ILE A 9 7.16 29.51 2.22
C ILE A 9 7.15 27.97 2.36
N GLY A 10 6.01 27.32 2.14
CA GLY A 10 5.90 25.86 2.16
C GLY A 10 6.81 25.16 1.15
N ILE A 11 6.91 25.70 -0.07
CA ILE A 11 7.81 25.16 -1.11
C ILE A 11 9.29 25.31 -0.70
N ILE A 12 9.67 26.47 -0.15
CA ILE A 12 11.06 26.69 0.30
C ILE A 12 11.41 25.70 1.42
N ILE A 13 10.52 25.51 2.39
CA ILE A 13 10.74 24.55 3.49
C ILE A 13 10.82 23.11 2.95
N LEU A 14 9.99 22.75 1.96
CA LEU A 14 10.04 21.44 1.31
C LEU A 14 11.41 21.19 0.69
N VAL A 15 11.91 22.16 -0.10
CA VAL A 15 13.22 22.05 -0.75
C VAL A 15 14.33 21.88 0.28
N ILE A 16 14.29 22.65 1.38
CA ILE A 16 15.27 22.52 2.47
C ILE A 16 15.21 21.12 3.11
N LEU A 17 14.02 20.61 3.41
CA LEU A 17 13.84 19.30 4.04
C LEU A 17 14.23 18.13 3.14
N LEU A 18 14.13 18.27 1.81
CA LEU A 18 14.62 17.26 0.87
C LEU A 18 16.13 17.02 0.99
N PHE A 19 16.91 18.02 1.39
CA PHE A 19 18.34 17.84 1.65
C PHE A 19 18.64 17.02 2.92
N SER A 20 17.65 16.80 3.80
CA SER A 20 17.78 16.04 5.05
C SER A 20 17.98 14.52 4.83
N LYS A 21 18.06 14.04 3.57
CA LYS A 21 18.11 12.61 3.19
C LYS A 21 16.93 11.76 3.71
N MET A 22 15.90 12.38 4.28
CA MET A 22 14.69 11.68 4.69
C MET A 22 13.89 11.26 3.45
N PRO A 23 13.16 10.13 3.48
CA PRO A 23 12.31 9.73 2.39
C PRO A 23 11.29 10.82 2.08
N VAL A 24 11.15 11.16 0.79
CA VAL A 24 10.33 12.27 0.29
C VAL A 24 8.89 12.21 0.81
N GLY A 25 8.32 11.00 0.93
CA GLY A 25 6.96 10.80 1.43
C GLY A 25 6.74 11.33 2.85
N PHE A 26 7.71 11.16 3.77
CA PHE A 26 7.58 11.69 5.13
C PHE A 26 7.63 13.21 5.16
N VAL A 27 8.49 13.80 4.33
CA VAL A 27 8.60 15.25 4.19
C VAL A 27 7.31 15.83 3.62
N MET A 28 6.74 15.20 2.59
CA MET A 28 5.47 15.62 1.99
C MET A 28 4.29 15.47 2.97
N ALA A 29 4.21 14.37 3.71
CA ALA A 29 3.15 14.16 4.70
C ALA A 29 3.20 15.21 5.82
N PHE A 30 4.40 15.50 6.34
CA PHE A 30 4.58 16.47 7.42
C PHE A 30 4.25 17.90 6.97
N LEU A 31 4.79 18.33 5.82
CA LEU A 31 4.53 19.67 5.30
C LEU A 31 3.09 19.85 4.82
N GLY A 32 2.52 18.84 4.18
CA GLY A 32 1.12 18.83 3.75
C GLY A 32 0.19 18.97 4.95
N PHE A 33 0.42 18.19 6.01
CA PHE A 33 -0.35 18.28 7.26
C PHE A 33 -0.24 19.67 7.91
N LEU A 34 0.99 20.16 8.14
CA LEU A 34 1.19 21.46 8.79
C LEU A 34 0.65 22.63 7.96
N GLY A 35 0.86 22.62 6.64
CA GLY A 35 0.38 23.65 5.74
C GLY A 35 -1.15 23.68 5.66
N PHE A 36 -1.78 22.51 5.51
CA PHE A 36 -3.23 22.39 5.45
C PHE A 36 -3.90 22.73 6.78
N SER A 37 -3.31 22.28 7.90
CA SER A 37 -3.77 22.61 9.24
C SER A 37 -3.68 24.11 9.54
N TYR A 38 -2.68 24.81 9.00
CA TYR A 38 -2.50 26.25 9.19
C TYR A 38 -3.48 27.09 8.33
N VAL A 39 -3.83 26.60 7.13
CA VAL A 39 -4.73 27.32 6.21
C VAL A 39 -6.19 27.11 6.56
N VAL A 40 -6.59 25.88 6.91
CA VAL A 40 -8.00 25.54 7.14
C VAL A 40 -8.30 25.52 8.64
N ASN A 41 -7.93 24.44 9.33
CA ASN A 41 -8.09 24.22 10.76
C ASN A 41 -7.37 22.92 11.16
N LEU A 42 -6.99 22.79 12.44
CA LEU A 42 -6.31 21.58 12.96
C LEU A 42 -7.15 20.31 12.77
N THR A 43 -8.45 20.39 13.02
CA THR A 43 -9.38 19.27 12.82
C THR A 43 -9.44 18.81 11.36
N ALA A 44 -9.43 19.74 10.41
CA ALA A 44 -9.48 19.42 8.99
C ALA A 44 -8.16 18.75 8.52
N GLY A 45 -7.02 19.20 9.04
CA GLY A 45 -5.73 18.54 8.79
C GLY A 45 -5.68 17.11 9.32
N LEU A 46 -6.22 16.88 10.52
CA LEU A 46 -6.27 15.53 11.11
C LEU A 46 -7.20 14.60 10.32
N SER A 47 -8.36 15.11 9.89
CA SER A 47 -9.29 14.37 9.03
C SER A 47 -8.69 14.02 7.67
N LEU A 48 -7.88 14.91 7.09
CA LEU A 48 -7.17 14.65 5.83
C LEU A 48 -6.15 13.51 6.00
N LEU A 49 -5.32 13.54 7.03
CA LEU A 49 -4.39 12.44 7.33
C LEU A 49 -5.13 11.11 7.54
N ALA A 50 -6.22 11.12 8.31
CA ALA A 50 -7.01 9.91 8.56
C ALA A 50 -7.58 9.35 7.24
N LYS A 51 -8.04 10.23 6.34
CA LYS A 51 -8.55 9.84 5.03
C LYS A 51 -7.45 9.25 4.14
N ASP A 52 -6.30 9.90 4.01
CA ASP A 52 -5.19 9.43 3.17
C ASP A 52 -4.68 8.05 3.61
N VAL A 53 -4.57 7.84 4.93
CA VAL A 53 -4.22 6.54 5.51
C VAL A 53 -5.29 5.51 5.20
N PHE A 54 -6.56 5.84 5.41
CA PHE A 54 -7.67 4.93 5.14
C PHE A 54 -7.76 4.54 3.65
N GLU A 55 -7.51 5.48 2.74
CA GLU A 55 -7.51 5.24 1.29
C GLU A 55 -6.37 4.30 0.89
N THR A 56 -5.19 4.46 1.50
CA THR A 56 -4.05 3.56 1.29
C THR A 56 -4.36 2.13 1.74
N PHE A 57 -4.95 1.97 2.94
CA PHE A 57 -5.34 0.65 3.48
C PHE A 57 -6.54 0.04 2.75
N SER A 58 -7.43 0.88 2.21
CA SER A 58 -8.57 0.45 1.38
C SER A 58 -8.20 0.27 -0.08
N SER A 59 -6.90 0.35 -0.42
CA SER A 59 -6.47 0.15 -1.81
C SER A 59 -6.82 -1.25 -2.29
N TYR A 60 -7.24 -1.33 -3.55
CA TYR A 60 -7.60 -2.59 -4.18
C TYR A 60 -6.46 -3.63 -4.08
N SER A 61 -5.21 -3.18 -4.17
CA SER A 61 -4.02 -4.03 -4.06
C SER A 61 -3.93 -4.81 -2.75
N LEU A 62 -4.32 -4.21 -1.62
CA LEU A 62 -4.32 -4.91 -0.35
C LEU A 62 -5.47 -5.93 -0.24
N THR A 63 -6.60 -5.68 -0.91
CA THR A 63 -7.74 -6.61 -0.97
C THR A 63 -7.43 -7.86 -1.81
N VAL A 64 -6.54 -7.76 -2.81
CA VAL A 64 -6.11 -8.92 -3.62
C VAL A 64 -5.44 -9.99 -2.76
N ILE A 65 -4.70 -9.61 -1.72
CA ILE A 65 -3.95 -10.56 -0.87
C ILE A 65 -4.90 -11.50 -0.10
N PRO A 66 -5.88 -11.02 0.70
CA PRO A 66 -6.86 -11.89 1.36
C PRO A 66 -7.68 -12.73 0.39
N LEU A 67 -8.09 -12.15 -0.76
CA LEU A 67 -8.86 -12.89 -1.76
C LEU A 67 -8.06 -14.03 -2.38
N PHE A 68 -6.77 -13.83 -2.63
CA PHE A 68 -5.88 -14.88 -3.12
C PHE A 68 -5.70 -16.00 -2.08
N VAL A 69 -5.50 -15.63 -0.81
CA VAL A 69 -5.43 -16.61 0.29
C VAL A 69 -6.75 -17.38 0.41
N PHE A 70 -7.88 -16.70 0.32
CA PHE A 70 -9.21 -17.31 0.37
C PHE A 70 -9.45 -18.27 -0.79
N MET A 71 -9.11 -17.87 -2.03
CA MET A 71 -9.13 -18.74 -3.19
C MET A 71 -8.26 -19.98 -2.99
N GLY A 72 -7.05 -19.82 -2.44
CA GLY A 72 -6.17 -20.93 -2.09
C GLY A 72 -6.80 -21.91 -1.10
N GLN A 73 -7.49 -21.40 -0.07
CA GLN A 73 -8.20 -22.24 0.90
C GLN A 73 -9.37 -23.00 0.27
N ILE A 74 -10.13 -22.36 -0.64
CA ILE A 74 -11.18 -23.02 -1.42
C ILE A 74 -10.59 -24.12 -2.30
N ALA A 75 -9.50 -23.85 -3.02
CA ALA A 75 -8.84 -24.83 -3.89
C ALA A 75 -8.27 -26.03 -3.08
N PHE A 76 -7.85 -25.80 -1.83
CA PHE A 76 -7.41 -26.86 -0.93
C PHE A 76 -8.57 -27.72 -0.43
N HIS A 77 -9.63 -27.11 0.12
CA HIS A 77 -10.78 -27.83 0.69
C HIS A 77 -11.68 -28.50 -0.36
N SER A 78 -11.75 -27.95 -1.58
CA SER A 78 -12.51 -28.56 -2.70
C SER A 78 -11.81 -29.77 -3.35
N GLY A 79 -10.63 -30.14 -2.84
CA GLY A 79 -9.82 -31.25 -3.38
C GLY A 79 -9.22 -30.97 -4.76
N ILE A 80 -9.35 -29.75 -5.31
CA ILE A 80 -8.68 -29.33 -6.55
C ILE A 80 -7.17 -29.51 -6.40
N SER A 81 -6.61 -29.08 -5.27
CA SER A 81 -5.17 -29.19 -4.98
C SER A 81 -4.67 -30.63 -5.05
N ARG A 82 -5.46 -31.58 -4.51
CA ARG A 82 -5.15 -33.02 -4.55
C ARG A 82 -5.19 -33.55 -5.98
N ARG A 83 -6.28 -33.27 -6.72
CA ARG A 83 -6.45 -33.70 -8.11
C ARG A 83 -5.36 -33.13 -9.03
N LEU A 84 -4.91 -31.91 -8.77
CA LEU A 84 -3.82 -31.29 -9.52
C LEU A 84 -2.50 -32.01 -9.25
N TYR A 85 -2.22 -32.34 -7.99
CA TYR A 85 -1.03 -33.10 -7.60
C TYR A 85 -1.01 -34.49 -8.25
N ASP A 86 -2.14 -35.20 -8.19
CA ASP A 86 -2.29 -36.51 -8.83
C ASP A 86 -2.12 -36.43 -10.35
N SER A 87 -2.65 -35.38 -10.98
CA SER A 87 -2.50 -35.15 -12.43
C SER A 87 -1.04 -34.90 -12.82
N VAL A 88 -0.31 -34.09 -12.04
CA VAL A 88 1.12 -33.86 -12.23
C VAL A 88 1.91 -35.15 -11.98
N TYR A 89 1.55 -35.94 -10.98
CA TYR A 89 2.18 -37.22 -10.69
C TYR A 89 2.02 -38.21 -11.85
N VAL A 90 0.85 -38.31 -12.48
CA VAL A 90 0.66 -39.15 -13.68
C VAL A 90 1.52 -38.65 -14.85
N PHE A 91 1.66 -37.33 -15.01
CA PHE A 91 2.40 -36.74 -16.13
C PHE A 91 3.93 -36.85 -15.95
N MET A 92 4.42 -36.65 -14.72
CA MET A 92 5.85 -36.53 -14.39
C MET A 92 6.43 -37.77 -13.71
N GLY A 93 5.60 -38.64 -13.12
CA GLY A 93 6.02 -39.87 -12.44
C GLY A 93 6.60 -40.94 -13.37
N HIS A 94 6.41 -40.80 -14.68
CA HIS A 94 7.05 -41.65 -15.69
C HIS A 94 8.52 -41.26 -15.97
N PHE A 95 9.00 -40.11 -15.48
CA PHE A 95 10.41 -39.70 -15.58
C PHE A 95 11.20 -40.15 -14.34
N ARG A 96 12.38 -40.73 -14.58
CA ARG A 96 13.29 -41.21 -13.51
C ARG A 96 13.73 -40.02 -12.65
N GLY A 97 13.25 -39.96 -11.40
CA GLY A 97 13.46 -38.85 -10.45
C GLY A 97 12.25 -37.94 -10.22
N GLY A 98 11.08 -38.26 -10.77
CA GLY A 98 9.84 -37.51 -10.55
C GLY A 98 9.29 -37.64 -9.13
N LEU A 99 8.81 -36.51 -8.58
CA LEU A 99 8.15 -36.26 -7.27
C LEU A 99 7.97 -37.51 -6.38
N ALA A 100 9.10 -37.99 -5.87
CA ALA A 100 9.22 -38.93 -4.77
C ALA A 100 10.09 -38.26 -3.70
#